data_AF-A0A819QZD0-F1
#
_entry.id   AF-A0A819QZD0-F1
#
_cell.length_a   1.000
_cell.length_b   1.000
_cell.length_c   1.000
_cell.angle_alpha   90.00
_cell.angle_beta   90.00
_cell.angle_gamma   90.00
#
_symmetry.space_group_name_H-M   'P 1'
#
loop_
_entity.id
_entity.type
_entity.pdbx_description
1 polymer ?
#
loop_
_entity_poly.entity_id
_entity_poly.type
_entity_poly.pdbx_seq_one_letter_code
_entity_poly.pdbx_strand_id
1 'polypeptide(L)'
;FNHPRVIPLNVIIEFVRIFFPGCEVELLSTIDFSKSMKYRENDGIRQYRTGSFYKYLSQTRHKRDAKRELLCVAVTMADICIGKIWDWVYGQARIIDGVGVYSFARLDPLFPASPHILLSTPLTNEHRIIMLRRCVKVLLHELNHLFGLKHCIYYICLMNGANNEIEMDRQPLYLCPVCLRKLYSTLQFNVRDMYENFIALCEKYGLEEERIWYQKRLDCIQDTNK
;
A
#
# COMPACT_ATOMS: atom_id res chain seq x y z
N PHE A 1 -6.11 -6.54 -13.27
CA PHE A 1 -6.70 -6.46 -11.92
C PHE A 1 -8.09 -7.10 -11.78
N ASN A 2 -8.68 -7.68 -12.84
CA ASN A 2 -9.97 -8.38 -12.77
C ASN A 2 -9.84 -9.90 -12.50
N HIS A 3 -8.81 -10.30 -11.76
CA HIS A 3 -8.52 -11.70 -11.49
C HIS A 3 -9.01 -12.07 -10.08
N PRO A 4 -9.61 -13.25 -9.86
CA PRO A 4 -10.17 -13.63 -8.55
C PRO A 4 -9.14 -13.71 -7.41
N ARG A 5 -7.84 -13.66 -7.73
CA ARG A 5 -6.73 -13.60 -6.77
C ARG A 5 -6.13 -12.20 -6.62
N VAL A 6 -6.83 -11.17 -7.07
CA VAL A 6 -6.37 -9.78 -6.99
C VAL A 6 -7.38 -8.97 -6.21
N ILE A 7 -6.89 -8.24 -5.21
CA ILE A 7 -7.72 -7.27 -4.50
C ILE A 7 -8.04 -6.12 -5.47
N PRO A 8 -9.32 -5.80 -5.70
CA PRO A 8 -9.69 -4.69 -6.57
C PRO A 8 -9.11 -3.36 -6.07
N LEU A 9 -8.51 -2.58 -6.97
CA LEU A 9 -7.86 -1.32 -6.58
C LEU A 9 -8.85 -0.30 -5.99
N ASN A 10 -10.12 -0.33 -6.39
CA ASN A 10 -11.15 0.52 -5.79
C ASN A 10 -11.33 0.25 -4.29
N VAL A 11 -11.25 -1.01 -3.86
CA VAL A 11 -11.28 -1.36 -2.43
C VAL A 11 -10.11 -0.71 -1.70
N ILE A 12 -8.90 -0.82 -2.27
CA ILE A 12 -7.69 -0.23 -1.68
C ILE A 12 -7.78 1.30 -1.64
N ILE A 13 -8.37 1.93 -2.66
CA ILE A 13 -8.59 3.37 -2.73
C ILE A 13 -9.51 3.86 -1.60
N GLU A 14 -10.50 3.08 -1.17
CA GLU A 14 -11.33 3.43 -0.01
C GLU A 14 -10.47 3.63 1.25
N PHE A 15 -9.54 2.71 1.51
CA PHE A 15 -8.59 2.84 2.63
C PHE A 15 -7.66 4.05 2.47
N VAL A 16 -7.13 4.29 1.27
CA VAL A 16 -6.23 5.43 1.02
C VAL A 16 -6.95 6.75 1.28
N ARG A 17 -8.20 6.91 0.82
CA ARG A 17 -8.98 8.14 1.00
C ARG A 17 -9.23 8.46 2.47
N ILE A 18 -9.52 7.43 3.28
CA ILE A 18 -9.73 7.61 4.71
C ILE A 18 -8.40 7.83 5.44
N PHE A 19 -7.31 7.18 5.01
CA PHE A 19 -6.02 7.31 5.67
C PHE A 19 -5.29 8.63 5.38
N PHE A 20 -5.59 9.26 4.24
CA PHE A 20 -5.05 10.56 3.87
C PHE A 20 -6.19 11.56 3.61
N PRO A 21 -6.93 12.00 4.65
CA PRO A 21 -8.07 12.90 4.47
C PRO A 21 -7.65 14.20 3.77
N GLY A 22 -8.53 14.70 2.89
CA GLY A 22 -8.27 15.88 2.07
C GLY A 22 -7.42 15.63 0.82
N CYS A 23 -6.85 14.43 0.64
CA CYS A 23 -6.18 14.06 -0.60
C CYS A 23 -7.17 13.43 -1.59
N GLU A 24 -7.28 14.00 -2.78
CA GLU A 24 -8.01 13.37 -3.88
C GLU A 24 -7.23 12.17 -4.42
N VAL A 25 -7.94 11.06 -4.67
CA VAL A 25 -7.33 9.83 -5.22
C VAL A 25 -8.01 9.50 -6.54
N GLU A 26 -7.22 9.59 -7.61
CA GLU A 26 -7.61 9.26 -8.97
C GLU A 26 -7.01 7.91 -9.39
N LEU A 27 -7.85 7.04 -9.96
CA LEU A 27 -7.39 5.79 -10.58
C LEU A 27 -7.14 6.02 -12.06
N LEU A 28 -5.87 5.97 -12.48
CA LEU A 28 -5.49 6.11 -13.87
C LEU A 28 -5.76 4.82 -14.68
N SER A 29 -5.81 4.96 -16.01
CA SER A 29 -5.96 3.84 -16.93
C SER A 29 -4.86 2.79 -16.73
N THR A 30 -5.25 1.51 -16.75
CA THR A 30 -4.28 0.40 -16.71
C THR A 30 -3.40 0.41 -17.96
N ILE A 31 -2.12 0.05 -17.79
CA ILE A 31 -1.15 -0.05 -18.88
C ILE A 31 -0.66 -1.49 -19.03
N ASP A 32 -0.41 -1.92 -20.26
CA ASP A 32 0.39 -3.11 -20.51
C ASP A 32 1.87 -2.71 -20.53
N PHE A 33 2.59 -3.11 -19.49
CA PHE A 33 4.01 -2.83 -19.34
C PHE A 33 4.92 -4.00 -19.76
N SER A 34 4.34 -5.14 -20.16
CA SER A 34 5.08 -6.38 -20.41
C SER A 34 6.12 -6.26 -21.54
N LYS A 35 5.83 -5.42 -22.55
CA LYS A 35 6.71 -5.17 -23.70
C LYS A 35 7.64 -3.98 -23.53
N SER A 36 7.35 -3.07 -22.59
CA SER A 36 8.00 -1.76 -22.49
C SER A 36 8.95 -1.65 -21.30
N MET A 37 8.79 -2.49 -20.27
CA MET A 37 9.61 -2.43 -19.06
C MET A 37 10.70 -3.51 -19.05
N LYS A 38 11.88 -3.12 -18.56
CA LYS A 38 13.01 -4.04 -18.39
C LYS A 38 12.72 -5.00 -17.24
N TYR A 39 13.03 -6.27 -17.44
CA TYR A 39 12.90 -7.31 -16.42
C TYR A 39 14.18 -8.17 -16.33
N ARG A 40 14.23 -9.06 -15.36
CA ARG A 40 15.14 -10.22 -15.30
C ARG A 40 14.33 -11.46 -14.94
N GLU A 41 14.92 -12.63 -15.16
CA GLU A 41 14.40 -13.89 -14.62
C GLU A 41 15.26 -14.29 -13.43
N ASN A 42 14.61 -14.67 -12.33
CA ASN A 42 15.24 -15.13 -11.11
C ASN A 42 14.43 -16.31 -10.57
N ASP A 43 15.04 -17.50 -10.48
CA ASP A 43 14.37 -18.73 -10.04
C ASP A 43 13.04 -19.03 -10.76
N GLY A 44 13.00 -18.82 -12.08
CA GLY A 44 11.79 -19.01 -12.89
C GLY A 44 10.72 -17.92 -12.71
N ILE A 45 10.98 -16.88 -11.91
CA ILE A 45 10.09 -15.74 -11.70
C ILE A 45 10.58 -14.55 -12.51
N ARG A 46 9.67 -13.96 -13.30
CA ARG A 46 9.93 -12.71 -14.02
C ARG A 46 9.80 -11.52 -13.07
N GLN A 47 10.89 -10.76 -12.91
CA GLN A 47 10.96 -9.60 -12.02
C GLN A 47 11.22 -8.31 -12.81
N TYR A 48 10.30 -7.34 -12.73
CA TYR A 48 10.42 -6.07 -13.43
C TYR A 48 11.23 -5.05 -12.63
N ARG A 49 12.08 -4.28 -13.31
CA ARG A 49 12.94 -3.29 -12.66
C ARG A 49 12.15 -2.04 -12.31
N THR A 50 12.19 -1.63 -11.03
CA THR A 50 11.51 -0.41 -10.53
C THR A 50 11.85 0.84 -11.36
N GLY A 51 13.10 0.97 -11.81
CA GLY A 51 13.55 2.07 -12.67
C GLY A 51 12.77 2.25 -13.97
N SER A 52 12.21 1.17 -14.54
CA SER A 52 11.37 1.26 -15.74
C SER A 52 10.02 1.94 -15.45
N PHE A 53 9.45 1.67 -14.27
CA PHE A 53 8.23 2.31 -13.81
C PHE A 53 8.46 3.81 -13.56
N TYR A 54 9.55 4.20 -12.90
CA TYR A 54 9.85 5.62 -12.69
C TYR A 54 10.04 6.38 -13.99
N LYS A 55 10.75 5.78 -14.96
CA LYS A 55 10.92 6.38 -16.28
C LYS A 55 9.55 6.62 -16.93
N TYR A 56 8.66 5.62 -16.88
CA TYR A 56 7.30 5.75 -17.42
C TYR A 56 6.49 6.84 -16.70
N LEU A 57 6.45 6.83 -15.37
CA LEU A 57 5.68 7.79 -14.56
C LEU A 57 6.17 9.23 -14.76
N SER A 58 7.50 9.42 -14.86
CA SER A 58 8.12 10.72 -15.17
C SER A 58 7.78 11.19 -16.59
N GLN A 59 7.95 10.33 -17.60
CA GLN A 59 7.68 10.67 -19.00
C GLN A 59 6.20 10.98 -19.26
N THR A 60 5.29 10.41 -18.47
CA THR A 60 3.84 10.63 -18.61
C THR A 60 3.30 11.72 -17.69
N ARG A 61 4.14 12.40 -16.90
CA ARG A 61 3.71 13.46 -15.97
C ARG A 61 2.98 14.61 -16.65
N HIS A 62 3.39 14.97 -17.86
CA HIS A 62 2.73 16.01 -18.66
C HIS A 62 1.29 15.67 -19.08
N LYS A 63 0.88 14.39 -18.97
CA LYS A 63 -0.48 13.93 -19.28
C LYS A 63 -1.40 13.94 -18.06
N ARG A 64 -0.88 14.31 -16.89
CA ARG A 64 -1.60 14.37 -15.61
C ARG A 64 -1.66 15.83 -15.16
N ASP A 65 -2.48 16.13 -14.16
CA ASP A 65 -2.51 17.48 -13.57
C ASP A 65 -1.27 17.68 -12.68
N ALA A 66 -0.14 18.01 -13.29
CA ALA A 66 1.12 18.20 -12.59
C ALA A 66 1.11 19.34 -11.55
N LYS A 67 0.10 20.23 -11.57
CA LYS A 67 -0.05 21.31 -10.59
C LYS A 67 -0.78 20.85 -9.33
N ARG A 68 -1.65 19.85 -9.44
CA ARG A 68 -2.42 19.27 -8.33
C ARG A 68 -1.88 17.91 -7.87
N GLU A 69 -1.13 17.22 -8.72
CA GLU A 69 -0.51 15.94 -8.40
C GLU A 69 0.50 16.10 -7.28
N LEU A 70 0.12 15.62 -6.10
CA LEU A 70 1.04 15.46 -4.99
C LEU A 70 1.97 14.28 -5.27
N LEU A 71 1.39 13.11 -5.61
CA LEU A 71 2.08 11.83 -5.74
C LEU A 71 1.46 10.98 -6.86
N CYS A 72 2.29 10.18 -7.55
CA CYS A 72 1.83 9.20 -8.54
C CYS A 72 2.46 7.83 -8.30
N VAL A 73 1.63 6.82 -8.11
CA VAL A 73 2.06 5.47 -7.72
C VAL A 73 1.60 4.44 -8.74
N ALA A 74 2.55 3.61 -9.21
CA ALA A 74 2.23 2.41 -9.96
C ALA A 74 1.99 1.23 -9.01
N VAL A 75 0.93 0.46 -9.23
CA VAL A 75 0.66 -0.79 -8.52
C VAL A 75 0.65 -1.94 -9.52
N THR A 76 1.30 -3.06 -9.17
CA THR A 76 1.41 -4.21 -10.06
C THR A 76 1.26 -5.55 -9.33
N MET A 77 0.79 -6.57 -10.05
CA MET A 77 0.80 -7.97 -9.58
C MET A 77 2.05 -8.73 -10.08
N ALA A 78 2.94 -8.08 -10.81
CA ALA A 78 4.21 -8.66 -11.23
C ALA A 78 5.28 -8.45 -10.14
N ASP A 79 6.18 -9.42 -9.96
CA ASP A 79 7.30 -9.26 -9.04
C ASP A 79 8.24 -8.15 -9.52
N ILE A 80 8.86 -7.42 -8.59
CA ILE A 80 9.72 -6.27 -8.90
C ILE A 80 11.06 -6.33 -8.16
N CYS A 81 12.09 -5.74 -8.77
CA CYS A 81 13.44 -5.72 -8.20
C CYS A 81 14.14 -4.37 -8.38
N ILE A 82 15.11 -4.10 -7.50
CA ILE A 82 15.97 -2.92 -7.55
C ILE A 82 17.33 -3.31 -8.15
N GLY A 83 17.64 -2.76 -9.32
CA GLY A 83 18.96 -2.90 -9.93
C GLY A 83 19.31 -4.36 -10.25
N LYS A 84 20.58 -4.72 -10.05
CA LYS A 84 21.08 -6.10 -10.27
C LYS A 84 21.33 -6.87 -8.96
N ILE A 85 21.46 -6.17 -7.84
CA ILE A 85 22.02 -6.72 -6.57
C ILE A 85 20.93 -7.21 -5.62
N TRP A 86 19.79 -6.51 -5.56
CA TRP A 86 18.68 -6.92 -4.69
C TRP A 86 17.87 -8.05 -5.33
N ASP A 87 17.36 -9.00 -4.54
CA ASP A 87 16.56 -10.13 -5.03
C ASP A 87 15.13 -9.73 -5.42
N TRP A 88 14.46 -8.92 -4.60
CA TRP A 88 13.12 -8.38 -4.87
C TRP A 88 12.77 -7.31 -3.83
N VAL A 89 11.71 -6.54 -4.08
CA VAL A 89 11.14 -5.59 -3.10
C VAL A 89 9.62 -5.55 -3.20
N TYR A 90 8.93 -5.23 -2.10
CA TYR A 90 7.50 -4.90 -2.13
C TYR A 90 7.22 -3.59 -2.84
N GLY A 91 8.19 -2.69 -2.85
CA GLY A 91 8.16 -1.49 -3.65
C GLY A 91 9.30 -0.56 -3.33
N GLN A 92 9.24 0.59 -3.98
CA GLN A 92 10.23 1.62 -3.83
C GLN A 92 9.61 2.97 -4.21
N ALA A 93 9.95 4.01 -3.47
CA ALA A 93 9.55 5.38 -3.75
C ALA A 93 10.75 6.28 -4.11
N ARG A 94 10.52 7.28 -4.96
CA ARG A 94 11.40 8.42 -5.20
C ARG A 94 10.68 9.68 -4.71
N ILE A 95 10.87 10.00 -3.43
CA ILE A 95 10.16 11.07 -2.72
C ILE A 95 10.29 12.42 -3.43
N ILE A 96 11.50 12.79 -3.86
CA ILE A 96 11.77 14.06 -4.57
C ILE A 96 10.97 14.16 -5.88
N ASP A 97 10.80 13.02 -6.56
CA ASP A 97 10.08 12.96 -7.83
C ASP A 97 8.56 12.80 -7.63
N GLY A 98 8.10 12.56 -6.39
CA GLY A 98 6.70 12.29 -6.07
C GLY A 98 6.17 10.99 -6.66
N VAL A 99 7.03 10.00 -6.95
CA VAL A 99 6.61 8.75 -7.61
C VAL A 99 6.95 7.50 -6.82
N GLY A 100 6.10 6.47 -6.92
CA GLY A 100 6.31 5.17 -6.30
C GLY A 100 5.91 4.00 -7.20
N VAL A 101 6.44 2.83 -6.91
CA VAL A 101 5.97 1.56 -7.49
C VAL A 101 5.88 0.50 -6.41
N TYR A 102 4.74 -0.19 -6.34
CA TYR A 102 4.47 -1.26 -5.36
C TYR A 102 3.97 -2.52 -6.06
N SER A 103 4.50 -3.66 -5.64
CA SER A 103 4.10 -4.99 -6.10
C SER A 103 3.31 -5.71 -5.03
N PHE A 104 2.16 -6.23 -5.45
CA PHE A 104 1.33 -7.12 -4.65
C PHE A 104 1.58 -8.60 -4.97
N ALA A 105 2.54 -8.92 -5.84
CA ALA A 105 2.82 -10.30 -6.24
C ALA A 105 3.10 -11.21 -5.04
N ARG A 106 4.01 -10.76 -4.17
CA ARG A 106 4.47 -11.47 -2.97
C ARG A 106 3.54 -11.32 -1.76
N LEU A 107 2.43 -10.58 -1.91
CA LEU A 107 1.43 -10.42 -0.85
C LEU A 107 0.35 -11.51 -0.92
N ASP A 108 0.23 -12.18 -2.08
CA ASP A 108 -0.57 -13.39 -2.23
C ASP A 108 -0.04 -14.46 -1.25
N PRO A 109 -0.85 -14.96 -0.31
CA PRO A 109 -0.44 -15.96 0.67
C PRO A 109 0.11 -17.27 0.07
N LEU A 110 -0.16 -17.54 -1.20
CA LEU A 110 0.33 -18.74 -1.87
C LEU A 110 1.56 -18.46 -2.75
N PHE A 111 2.17 -17.26 -2.70
CA PHE A 111 3.37 -16.95 -3.48
C PHE A 111 4.63 -17.62 -2.90
N PRO A 112 5.57 -18.14 -3.72
CA PRO A 112 5.45 -18.35 -5.16
C PRO A 112 4.61 -19.60 -5.44
N ALA A 113 3.42 -19.40 -6.00
CA ALA A 113 2.59 -20.51 -6.44
C ALA A 113 3.03 -20.93 -7.84
N SER A 114 3.08 -22.23 -8.08
CA SER A 114 3.19 -22.76 -9.45
C SER A 114 2.12 -22.09 -10.33
N PRO A 115 2.43 -21.75 -11.60
CA PRO A 115 1.46 -21.16 -12.53
C PRO A 115 0.12 -21.90 -12.57
N HIS A 116 0.14 -23.22 -12.37
CA HIS A 116 -1.07 -24.03 -12.25
C HIS A 116 -1.95 -23.65 -11.05
N ILE A 117 -1.36 -23.45 -9.86
CA ILE A 117 -2.09 -23.10 -8.63
C ILE A 117 -2.68 -21.68 -8.72
N LEU A 118 -1.96 -20.74 -9.34
CA LEU A 118 -2.42 -19.37 -9.54
C LEU A 118 -3.65 -19.27 -10.46
N LEU A 119 -3.79 -20.21 -11.41
CA LEU A 119 -4.87 -20.23 -12.39
C LEU A 119 -6.11 -21.05 -11.96
N SER A 120 -5.97 -21.98 -11.01
CA SER A 120 -7.00 -23.00 -10.76
C SER A 120 -7.61 -22.97 -9.35
N THR A 121 -7.05 -22.23 -8.40
CA THR A 121 -7.60 -22.17 -7.03
C THR A 121 -7.99 -20.74 -6.65
N PRO A 122 -9.29 -20.42 -6.45
CA PRO A 122 -9.70 -19.14 -5.91
C PRO A 122 -9.21 -18.99 -4.46
N LEU A 123 -8.90 -17.76 -4.04
CA LEU A 123 -8.57 -17.49 -2.65
C LEU A 123 -9.78 -17.82 -1.75
N THR A 124 -9.55 -18.45 -0.59
CA THR A 124 -10.56 -18.53 0.47
C THR A 124 -10.84 -17.13 1.03
N ASN A 125 -11.91 -16.96 1.80
CA ASN A 125 -12.22 -15.67 2.40
C ASN A 125 -11.10 -15.21 3.34
N GLU A 126 -10.52 -16.12 4.11
CA GLU A 126 -9.39 -15.84 5.00
C GLU A 126 -8.18 -15.35 4.21
N HIS A 127 -7.84 -16.03 3.10
CA HIS A 127 -6.76 -15.59 2.22
C HIS A 127 -7.01 -14.22 1.59
N ARG A 128 -8.26 -13.90 1.23
CA ARG A 128 -8.62 -12.56 0.71
C ARG A 128 -8.45 -11.49 1.77
N ILE A 129 -8.85 -11.74 3.01
CA ILE A 129 -8.68 -10.80 4.14
C ILE A 129 -7.20 -10.58 4.42
N ILE A 130 -6.39 -11.66 4.46
CA ILE A 130 -4.93 -11.55 4.64
C ILE A 130 -4.30 -10.74 3.50
N MET A 131 -4.65 -11.07 2.25
CA MET A 131 -4.13 -10.36 1.07
C MET A 131 -4.53 -8.89 1.07
N LEU A 132 -5.80 -8.58 1.39
CA LEU A 132 -6.27 -7.20 1.53
C LEU A 132 -5.47 -6.45 2.59
N ARG A 133 -5.34 -7.02 3.79
CA ARG A 133 -4.57 -6.43 4.90
C ARG A 133 -3.15 -6.13 4.46
N ARG A 134 -2.47 -7.09 3.82
CA ARG A 134 -1.10 -6.92 3.30
C ARG A 134 -1.01 -5.81 2.25
N CYS A 135 -1.89 -5.82 1.25
CA CYS A 135 -1.91 -4.81 0.18
C CYS A 135 -2.12 -3.40 0.74
N VAL A 136 -3.07 -3.23 1.67
CA VAL A 136 -3.35 -1.95 2.29
C VAL A 136 -2.19 -1.52 3.19
N LYS A 137 -1.63 -2.41 4.03
CA LYS A 137 -0.45 -2.12 4.85
C LYS A 137 0.69 -1.59 4.00
N VAL A 138 1.11 -2.34 2.99
CA VAL A 138 2.22 -1.96 2.10
C VAL A 138 1.94 -0.63 1.43
N LEU A 139 0.75 -0.46 0.82
CA LEU A 139 0.46 0.78 0.11
C LEU A 139 0.44 1.99 1.05
N LEU A 140 -0.20 1.88 2.21
CA LEU A 140 -0.26 2.98 3.18
C LEU A 140 1.11 3.28 3.78
N HIS A 141 1.90 2.27 4.15
CA HIS A 141 3.27 2.43 4.62
C HIS A 141 4.10 3.26 3.64
N GLU A 142 4.03 2.91 2.37
CA GLU A 142 4.86 3.53 1.35
C GLU A 142 4.34 4.91 0.93
N LEU A 143 3.02 5.13 0.93
CA LEU A 143 2.44 6.46 0.78
C LEU A 143 2.88 7.38 1.92
N ASN A 144 2.96 6.88 3.17
CA ASN A 144 3.48 7.67 4.28
C ASN A 144 4.94 8.10 4.08
N HIS A 145 5.78 7.28 3.43
CA HIS A 145 7.13 7.71 3.03
C HIS A 145 7.11 8.92 2.10
N LEU A 146 6.15 8.98 1.19
CA LEU A 146 5.95 10.11 0.30
C LEU A 146 5.45 11.37 1.02
N PHE A 147 4.80 11.22 2.18
CA PHE A 147 4.51 12.31 3.12
C PHE A 147 5.68 12.62 4.08
N GLY A 148 6.87 12.03 3.86
CA GLY A 148 8.09 12.32 4.61
C GLY A 148 8.27 11.51 5.90
N LEU A 149 7.37 10.57 6.21
CA LEU A 149 7.53 9.71 7.39
C LEU A 149 8.62 8.67 7.12
N LYS A 150 9.67 8.65 7.95
CA LYS A 150 10.66 7.56 7.94
C LYS A 150 10.15 6.36 8.76
N HIS A 151 10.87 5.24 8.67
CA HIS A 151 10.60 4.09 9.54
C HIS A 151 10.54 4.50 11.01
N CYS A 152 9.55 3.97 11.71
CA CYS A 152 9.30 4.22 13.12
C CYS A 152 10.02 3.18 13.97
N ILE A 153 10.77 3.64 14.97
CA ILE A 153 11.48 2.81 15.95
C ILE A 153 10.94 3.00 17.38
N TYR A 154 9.92 3.85 17.55
CA TYR A 154 9.43 4.26 18.87
C TYR A 154 8.38 3.32 19.46
N TYR A 155 7.52 2.75 18.61
CA TYR A 155 6.37 1.94 19.01
C TYR A 155 6.02 0.94 17.90
N ILE A 156 5.16 -0.03 18.24
CA ILE A 156 4.43 -0.83 17.25
C ILE A 156 3.60 0.12 16.37
N CYS A 157 3.88 0.13 15.07
CA CYS A 157 3.40 1.12 14.12
C CYS A 157 3.42 0.56 12.70
N LEU A 158 2.47 0.97 11.87
CA LEU A 158 2.47 0.67 10.44
C LEU A 158 3.78 1.08 9.77
N MET A 159 4.43 2.13 10.27
CA MET A 159 5.72 2.60 9.77
C MET A 159 6.94 1.85 10.31
N ASN A 160 6.81 0.75 11.05
CA ASN A 160 7.99 -0.05 11.41
C ASN A 160 8.66 -0.59 10.14
N GLY A 161 9.99 -0.77 10.14
CA GLY A 161 10.67 -1.45 9.04
C GLY A 161 10.41 -2.95 9.09
N ALA A 162 10.42 -3.63 7.94
CA ALA A 162 10.38 -5.09 7.83
C ALA A 162 11.44 -5.59 6.86
N ASN A 163 12.16 -6.63 7.26
CA ASN A 163 13.15 -7.32 6.44
C ASN A 163 12.62 -8.63 5.84
N ASN A 164 11.47 -9.13 6.31
CA ASN A 164 10.84 -10.36 5.83
C ASN A 164 9.30 -10.32 5.99
N GLU A 165 8.63 -11.30 5.39
CA GLU A 165 7.16 -11.44 5.40
C GLU A 165 6.57 -11.54 6.81
N ILE A 166 7.24 -12.27 7.71
CA ILE A 166 6.77 -12.47 9.08
C ILE A 166 6.78 -11.14 9.84
N GLU A 167 7.82 -10.34 9.66
CA GLU A 167 7.90 -9.00 10.23
C GLU A 167 6.82 -8.09 9.66
N MET A 168 6.63 -8.07 8.34
CA MET A 168 5.57 -7.28 7.68
C MET A 168 4.18 -7.67 8.20
N ASP A 169 3.90 -8.96 8.37
CA ASP A 169 2.61 -9.43 8.88
C ASP A 169 2.35 -8.99 10.32
N ARG A 170 3.40 -8.96 11.16
CA ARG A 170 3.32 -8.50 12.56
C ARG A 170 3.11 -7.00 12.70
N GLN A 171 3.47 -6.20 11.70
CA GLN A 171 3.22 -4.76 11.73
C GLN A 171 1.72 -4.49 11.78
N PRO A 172 1.25 -3.47 12.49
CA PRO A 172 -0.18 -3.17 12.51
C PRO A 172 -0.63 -2.39 11.27
N LEU A 173 -1.95 -2.31 11.04
CA LEU A 173 -2.55 -1.39 10.06
C LEU A 173 -2.96 -0.04 10.70
N TYR A 174 -2.15 0.46 11.64
CA TYR A 174 -2.39 1.73 12.31
C TYR A 174 -1.10 2.49 12.61
N LEU A 175 -1.18 3.82 12.68
CA LEU A 175 -0.07 4.65 13.11
C LEU A 175 -0.01 4.70 14.64
N CYS A 176 1.21 4.65 15.17
CA CYS A 176 1.43 5.03 16.57
C CYS A 176 1.23 6.54 16.77
N PRO A 177 1.05 7.03 18.01
CA PRO A 177 0.80 8.45 18.28
C PRO A 177 1.84 9.39 17.67
N VAL A 178 3.11 8.98 17.62
CA VAL A 178 4.19 9.78 17.02
C VAL A 178 4.01 9.92 15.51
N CYS A 179 3.76 8.82 14.80
CA CYS A 179 3.59 8.86 13.35
C CYS A 179 2.25 9.50 12.95
N LEU A 180 1.19 9.28 13.73
CA LEU A 180 -0.09 9.97 13.55
C LEU A 180 0.09 11.48 13.67
N ARG A 181 0.82 11.96 14.69
CA ARG A 181 1.11 13.39 14.86
C ARG A 181 1.92 13.97 13.71
N LYS A 182 2.88 13.21 13.17
CA LYS A 182 3.66 13.61 11.97
C LYS A 182 2.77 13.75 10.74
N LEU A 183 1.87 12.79 10.51
CA LEU A 183 0.93 12.88 9.40
C LEU A 183 -0.06 14.06 9.59
N TYR A 184 -0.56 14.23 10.80
CA TYR A 184 -1.43 15.35 11.17
C TYR A 184 -0.75 16.70 10.94
N SER A 185 0.55 16.85 11.22
CA SER A 185 1.25 18.13 10.95
C SER A 185 1.28 18.51 9.47
N THR A 186 1.10 17.54 8.56
CA THR A 186 1.06 17.78 7.12
C THR A 186 -0.36 18.00 6.61
N LEU A 187 -1.34 17.22 7.09
CA LEU A 187 -2.69 17.15 6.53
C LEU A 187 -3.77 17.83 7.40
N GLN A 188 -3.50 18.12 8.67
CA GLN A 188 -4.41 18.80 9.62
C GLN A 188 -5.84 18.24 9.67
N PHE A 189 -5.99 16.92 9.55
CA PHE A 189 -7.29 16.24 9.53
C PHE A 189 -7.88 15.99 10.93
N ASN A 190 -9.18 15.73 11.02
CA ASN A 190 -9.83 15.29 12.24
C ASN A 190 -9.55 13.80 12.50
N VAL A 191 -8.85 13.50 13.60
CA VAL A 191 -8.48 12.12 13.98
C VAL A 191 -9.71 11.29 14.36
N ARG A 192 -10.74 11.90 14.96
CA ARG A 192 -11.99 11.19 15.32
C ARG A 192 -12.67 10.67 14.06
N ASP A 193 -12.91 11.56 13.09
CA ASP A 193 -13.55 11.21 11.82
C ASP A 193 -12.74 10.14 11.06
N MET A 194 -11.41 10.26 11.06
CA MET A 194 -10.53 9.24 10.46
C MET A 194 -10.76 7.86 11.09
N TYR A 195 -10.82 7.78 12.41
CA TYR A 195 -10.97 6.51 13.14
C TYR A 195 -12.37 5.91 12.95
N GLU A 196 -13.42 6.71 13.03
CA GLU A 196 -14.80 6.27 12.78
C GLU A 196 -14.95 5.66 11.37
N ASN A 197 -14.40 6.35 10.36
CA ASN A 197 -14.39 5.87 8.99
C ASN A 197 -13.54 4.60 8.81
N PHE A 198 -12.41 4.49 9.53
CA PHE A 198 -11.60 3.26 9.52
C PHE A 198 -12.32 2.07 10.15
N ILE A 199 -13.05 2.28 11.25
CA ILE A 199 -13.86 1.23 11.90
C ILE A 199 -14.90 0.70 10.92
N ALA A 200 -15.64 1.59 10.24
CA ALA A 200 -16.64 1.19 9.25
C ALA A 200 -16.04 0.40 8.07
N LEU A 201 -14.84 0.78 7.57
CA LEU A 201 -14.14 -0.01 6.56
C LEU A 201 -13.70 -1.37 7.08
N CYS A 202 -13.19 -1.43 8.31
CA CYS A 202 -12.72 -2.67 8.90
C CYS A 202 -13.90 -3.65 9.09
N GLU A 203 -15.07 -3.18 9.51
CA GLU A 203 -16.31 -3.97 9.58
C GLU A 203 -16.72 -4.48 8.20
N LYS A 204 -16.75 -3.60 7.19
CA LYS A 204 -17.12 -3.94 5.81
C LYS A 204 -16.25 -5.05 5.22
N TYR A 205 -14.95 -5.09 5.56
CA TYR A 205 -13.98 -6.00 4.96
C TYR A 205 -13.47 -7.11 5.89
N GLY A 206 -14.02 -7.24 7.10
CA GLY A 206 -13.65 -8.30 8.05
C GLY A 206 -12.26 -8.14 8.68
N LEU A 207 -11.78 -6.90 8.85
CA LEU A 207 -10.51 -6.58 9.52
C LEU A 207 -10.74 -6.36 11.03
N GLU A 208 -11.13 -7.43 11.71
CA GLU A 208 -11.65 -7.35 13.09
C GLU A 208 -10.61 -6.88 14.12
N GLU A 209 -9.36 -7.31 14.00
CA GLU A 209 -8.28 -6.87 14.89
C GLU A 209 -8.06 -5.34 14.80
N GLU A 210 -8.05 -4.83 13.58
CA GLU A 210 -7.94 -3.40 13.30
C GLU A 210 -9.15 -2.63 13.81
N ARG A 211 -10.37 -3.14 13.57
CA ARG A 211 -11.63 -2.54 14.06
C ARG A 211 -11.59 -2.35 15.58
N ILE A 212 -11.28 -3.41 16.31
CA ILE A 212 -11.19 -3.39 17.79
C ILE A 212 -10.13 -2.38 18.25
N TRP A 213 -9.00 -2.32 17.56
CA TRP A 213 -7.94 -1.38 17.91
C TRP A 213 -8.39 0.08 17.74
N TYR A 214 -8.98 0.42 16.59
CA TYR A 214 -9.46 1.78 16.32
C TYR A 214 -10.60 2.17 17.27
N GLN A 215 -11.52 1.26 17.58
CA GLN A 215 -12.61 1.51 18.53
C GLN A 215 -12.07 1.89 19.91
N LYS A 216 -11.16 1.08 20.47
CA LYS A 216 -10.55 1.38 21.78
C LYS A 216 -9.87 2.75 21.82
N ARG A 217 -9.31 3.20 20.70
CA ARG A 217 -8.67 4.51 20.60
C ARG A 217 -9.70 5.64 20.48
N LEU A 218 -10.74 5.44 19.69
CA LEU A 218 -11.85 6.38 19.55
C LEU A 218 -12.51 6.68 20.90
N ASP A 219 -12.72 5.64 21.73
CA ASP A 219 -13.29 5.76 23.08
C ASP A 219 -12.44 6.61 24.03
N CYS A 220 -11.13 6.68 23.77
CA CYS A 220 -10.18 7.45 24.57
C CYS A 220 -10.00 8.90 24.08
N ILE A 221 -10.43 9.22 22.85
CA ILE A 221 -10.41 10.60 22.35
C ILE A 221 -11.61 11.30 22.97
N GLN A 222 -11.35 12.21 23.91
CA GLN A 222 -12.38 13.11 24.45
C GLN A 222 -12.80 14.08 23.35
N ASP A 223 -14.09 14.44 23.32
CA ASP A 223 -14.56 15.52 22.44
C ASP A 223 -13.84 16.81 22.80
N THR A 224 -12.85 17.19 22.00
CA THR A 224 -12.17 18.48 22.08
C THR A 224 -13.04 19.66 21.60
N ASN A 225 -14.36 19.43 21.46
CA ASN A 225 -15.37 20.44 21.14
C ASN A 225 -16.22 20.86 22.35
N LYS A 226 -15.66 20.83 23.56
CA LYS A 226 -16.22 21.54 24.73
C LYS A 226 -15.30 22.67 25.15
#